data_AF-A0A1A1ZEQ3-F1
#
_entry.id   AF-A0A1A1ZEQ3-F1
#
_cell.length_a   1.000
_cell.length_b   1.000
_cell.length_c   1.000
_cell.angle_alpha   90.00
_cell.angle_beta   90.00
_cell.angle_gamma   90.00
#
_symmetry.space_group_name_H-M   'P 1'
#
loop_
_entity.id
_entity.type
_entity.pdbx_description
1 polymer ?
#
loop_
_entity_poly.entity_id
_entity_poly.type
_entity_poly.pdbx_seq_one_letter_code
_entity_poly.pdbx_strand_id
1 'polypeptide(L)'
;MFAEMSIGAVAARAVAREAGVASRAVAYHFPAKRDLVLEVARRRAPSVFEAVVSELVRVAEGGDEIGVSDVVEALIAPYVRLLDEDPVGGLRWLKVMNQLALDEDQIWLDQLAGTPSLPELFFAAAGRAVPDIQTREGQQRSTIAILGMIGALASSDLSLYGRPLGPGGLDRGWVDQLVRFTGSGLRGNDGLPD
;
A
#
# COMPACT_ATOMS: atom_id res chain seq x y z
N MET A 1 0.38 -7.01 17.47
CA MET A 1 0.04 -5.77 18.20
C MET A 1 -0.43 -4.63 17.29
N PHE A 2 0.43 -3.76 16.73
CA PHE A 2 -0.03 -2.59 15.91
C PHE A 2 -0.82 -2.94 14.64
N ALA A 3 -0.70 -4.17 14.15
CA ALA A 3 -1.48 -4.67 13.02
C ALA A 3 -2.85 -5.24 13.43
N GLU A 4 -2.98 -5.68 14.68
CA GLU A 4 -4.18 -6.32 15.23
C GLU A 4 -5.07 -5.31 15.96
N MET A 5 -4.47 -4.19 16.38
CA MET A 5 -5.09 -3.07 17.09
C MET A 5 -4.65 -1.78 16.42
N SER A 6 -5.36 -0.66 16.63
CA SER A 6 -4.89 0.61 16.09
C SER A 6 -3.55 1.04 16.70
N ILE A 7 -2.72 1.75 15.93
CA ILE A 7 -1.45 2.33 16.42
C ILE A 7 -1.70 3.16 17.69
N GLY A 8 -2.79 3.93 17.72
CA GLY A 8 -3.25 4.70 18.87
C GLY A 8 -3.47 3.86 20.13
N ALA A 9 -4.11 2.69 20.00
CA ALA A 9 -4.52 1.84 21.12
C ALA A 9 -3.37 1.05 21.77
N VAL A 10 -2.24 0.86 21.09
CA VAL A 10 -1.11 0.09 21.62
C VAL A 10 -0.21 0.98 22.48
N ALA A 11 -0.02 0.59 23.75
CA ALA A 11 0.92 1.24 24.66
C ALA A 11 2.33 0.64 24.55
N ALA A 12 3.38 1.46 24.65
CA ALA A 12 4.78 0.99 24.59
C ALA A 12 5.12 -0.04 25.68
N ARG A 13 4.54 0.09 26.88
CA ARG A 13 4.69 -0.92 27.95
C ARG A 13 4.06 -2.26 27.59
N ALA A 14 2.96 -2.25 26.81
CA ALA A 14 2.33 -3.47 26.35
C ALA A 14 3.21 -4.20 25.33
N VAL A 15 3.89 -3.46 24.46
CA VAL A 15 4.91 -4.01 23.55
C VAL A 15 6.07 -4.65 24.34
N ALA A 16 6.59 -3.96 25.36
CA ALA A 16 7.67 -4.49 26.18
C ALA A 16 7.29 -5.83 26.85
N ARG A 17 6.07 -5.90 27.40
CA ARG A 17 5.53 -7.11 28.01
C ARG A 17 5.40 -8.25 27.01
N GLU A 18 4.85 -7.98 25.83
CA GLU A 18 4.71 -8.98 24.76
C GLU A 18 6.09 -9.50 24.29
N ALA A 19 7.07 -8.61 24.20
CA ALA A 19 8.44 -8.96 23.83
C ALA A 19 9.25 -9.62 24.96
N GLY A 20 8.68 -9.78 26.17
CA GLY A 20 9.37 -10.38 27.32
C GLY A 20 10.55 -9.54 27.85
N VAL A 21 10.55 -8.23 27.58
CA VAL A 21 11.63 -7.32 28.00
C VAL A 21 11.15 -6.27 29.00
N ALA A 22 12.08 -5.69 29.76
CA ALA A 22 11.77 -4.58 30.65
C ALA A 22 11.29 -3.35 29.86
N SER A 23 10.28 -2.63 30.34
CA SER A 23 9.78 -1.41 29.68
C SER A 23 10.87 -0.34 29.48
N ARG A 24 11.86 -0.29 30.40
CA ARG A 24 13.01 0.61 30.27
C ARG A 24 13.90 0.24 29.07
N ALA A 25 14.02 -1.03 28.71
CA ALA A 25 14.80 -1.45 27.55
C ALA A 25 14.15 -0.95 26.25
N VAL A 26 12.82 -1.07 26.12
CA VAL A 26 12.10 -0.50 24.96
C VAL A 26 12.23 1.02 24.94
N ALA A 27 12.05 1.71 26.08
CA ALA A 27 12.19 3.16 26.15
C ALA A 27 13.61 3.67 25.87
N TYR A 28 14.63 2.85 26.13
CA TYR A 28 16.03 3.17 25.81
C TYR A 28 16.28 3.19 24.30
N HIS A 29 15.67 2.27 23.55
CA HIS A 29 15.80 2.21 22.08
C HIS A 29 14.78 3.10 21.35
N PHE A 30 13.60 3.27 21.93
CA PHE A 30 12.47 4.00 21.35
C PHE A 30 11.92 5.00 22.39
N PRO A 31 12.51 6.22 22.47
CA PRO A 31 12.11 7.23 23.45
C PRO A 31 10.61 7.54 23.42
N ALA A 32 10.03 7.57 22.22
CA ALA A 32 8.59 7.69 22.01
C ALA A 32 8.01 6.47 21.27
N LYS A 33 6.71 6.23 21.45
CA LYS A 33 5.97 5.22 20.65
C LYS A 33 6.12 5.48 19.15
N ARG A 34 6.18 6.74 18.74
CA ARG A 34 6.37 7.13 17.34
C ARG A 34 7.69 6.58 16.78
N ASP A 35 8.76 6.59 17.55
CA ASP A 35 10.07 6.07 17.11
C ASP A 35 10.01 4.56 16.85
N LEU A 36 9.27 3.83 17.69
CA LEU A 36 9.02 2.41 17.46
C LEU A 36 8.19 2.16 16.20
N VAL A 37 7.13 2.95 15.97
CA VAL A 37 6.28 2.82 14.76
C VAL A 37 7.08 3.15 13.50
N LEU A 38 7.93 4.18 13.56
CA LEU A 38 8.84 4.56 12.49
C LEU A 38 9.79 3.42 12.12
N GLU A 39 10.41 2.76 13.09
CA GLU A 39 11.30 1.62 12.83
C GLU A 39 10.54 0.38 12.31
N VAL A 40 9.30 0.16 12.76
CA VAL A 40 8.42 -0.87 12.18
C VAL A 40 8.14 -0.58 10.70
N ALA A 41 7.83 0.67 10.36
CA ALA A 41 7.59 1.10 8.98
C ALA A 41 8.85 0.97 8.11
N ARG A 42 9.97 1.54 8.56
CA ARG A 42 11.27 1.54 7.87
C ARG A 42 11.82 0.17 7.57
N ARG A 43 11.45 -0.84 8.36
CA ARG A 43 11.89 -2.22 8.15
C ARG A 43 11.62 -2.75 6.73
N ARG A 44 10.56 -2.29 6.07
CA ARG A 44 10.23 -2.72 4.69
C ARG A 44 9.91 -1.59 3.72
N ALA A 45 9.59 -0.39 4.22
CA ALA A 45 9.18 0.72 3.37
C ALA A 45 10.18 1.04 2.24
N PRO A 46 11.50 1.19 2.50
CA PRO A 46 12.45 1.51 1.43
C PRO A 46 12.40 0.50 0.28
N SER A 47 12.51 -0.80 0.59
CA SER A 47 12.50 -1.85 -0.44
C SER A 47 11.17 -1.93 -1.20
N VAL A 48 10.04 -1.81 -0.51
CA VAL A 48 8.71 -1.89 -1.15
C VAL A 48 8.48 -0.67 -2.06
N PHE A 49 8.76 0.53 -1.58
CA PHE A 49 8.52 1.77 -2.34
C PHE A 49 9.52 1.96 -3.48
N GLU A 50 10.79 1.60 -3.30
CA GLU A 50 11.77 1.55 -4.39
C GLU A 50 11.30 0.60 -5.51
N ALA A 51 10.72 -0.54 -5.15
CA ALA A 51 10.16 -1.46 -6.12
C ALA A 51 8.92 -0.88 -6.83
N VAL A 52 8.03 -0.16 -6.14
CA VAL A 52 6.90 0.54 -6.77
C VAL A 52 7.40 1.58 -7.78
N VAL A 53 8.37 2.40 -7.38
CA VAL A 53 8.98 3.40 -8.26
C VAL A 53 9.60 2.73 -9.49
N SER A 54 10.37 1.65 -9.30
CA SER A 54 10.99 0.92 -10.41
C SER A 54 9.96 0.35 -11.39
N GLU A 55 8.84 -0.18 -10.91
CA GLU A 55 7.79 -0.72 -11.77
C GLU A 55 7.05 0.39 -12.53
N LEU A 56 6.75 1.52 -11.86
CA LEU A 56 6.14 2.68 -12.52
C LEU A 56 7.04 3.30 -13.58
N VAL A 57 8.34 3.41 -13.32
CA VAL A 57 9.32 3.88 -14.30
C VAL A 57 9.38 2.93 -15.50
N ARG A 58 9.46 1.61 -15.24
CA ARG A 58 9.45 0.59 -16.30
C ARG A 58 8.20 0.68 -17.16
N VAL A 59 7.02 0.88 -16.54
CA VAL A 59 5.78 1.11 -17.29
C VAL A 59 5.86 2.41 -18.05
N ALA A 60 6.27 3.53 -17.46
CA ALA A 60 6.35 4.82 -18.16
C ALA A 60 7.34 4.81 -19.35
N GLU A 61 8.38 3.98 -19.33
CA GLU A 61 9.34 3.80 -20.42
C GLU A 61 8.88 2.81 -21.50
N GLY A 62 7.82 2.03 -21.24
CA GLY A 62 7.25 1.13 -22.24
C GLY A 62 6.58 1.87 -23.42
N GLY A 63 6.38 1.14 -24.52
CA GLY A 63 5.80 1.67 -25.76
C GLY A 63 4.30 2.00 -25.70
N ASP A 64 3.71 2.30 -26.86
CA ASP A 64 2.37 2.89 -26.99
C ASP A 64 1.18 1.99 -26.58
N GLU A 65 1.40 0.71 -26.23
CA GLU A 65 0.35 -0.25 -25.89
C GLU A 65 0.02 -0.35 -24.39
N ILE A 66 0.56 0.52 -23.55
CA ILE A 66 0.33 0.47 -22.10
C ILE A 66 -1.12 0.80 -21.74
N GLY A 67 -1.80 -0.16 -21.12
CA GLY A 67 -3.14 0.00 -20.56
C GLY A 67 -3.12 0.39 -19.09
N VAL A 68 -4.29 0.79 -18.57
CA VAL A 68 -4.44 1.12 -17.13
C VAL A 68 -4.10 -0.09 -16.25
N SER A 69 -4.31 -1.31 -16.75
CA SER A 69 -4.03 -2.54 -16.03
C SER A 69 -2.54 -2.68 -15.74
N ASP A 70 -1.66 -2.33 -16.69
CA ASP A 70 -0.21 -2.36 -16.49
C ASP A 70 0.23 -1.38 -15.39
N VAL A 71 -0.39 -0.20 -15.33
CA VAL A 71 -0.11 0.80 -14.29
C VAL A 71 -0.57 0.30 -12.91
N VAL A 72 -1.76 -0.31 -12.83
CA VAL A 72 -2.27 -0.90 -11.58
C VAL A 72 -1.42 -2.09 -11.14
N GLU A 73 -1.01 -2.94 -12.08
CA GLU A 73 -0.11 -4.06 -11.82
C GLU A 73 1.25 -3.59 -11.29
N ALA A 74 1.81 -2.53 -11.87
CA ALA A 74 3.05 -1.92 -11.37
C ALA A 74 2.93 -1.39 -9.94
N LEU A 75 1.79 -0.81 -9.58
CA LEU A 75 1.52 -0.36 -8.21
C LEU A 75 1.36 -1.54 -7.23
N ILE A 76 0.67 -2.59 -7.64
CA ILE A 76 0.27 -3.68 -6.73
C ILE A 76 1.36 -4.76 -6.58
N ALA A 77 2.16 -5.00 -7.62
CA ALA A 77 3.09 -6.12 -7.68
C ALA A 77 4.09 -6.16 -6.50
N PRO A 78 4.69 -5.04 -6.04
CA PRO A 78 5.56 -5.06 -4.86
C PRO A 78 4.86 -5.53 -3.59
N TYR A 79 3.59 -5.15 -3.40
CA TYR A 79 2.80 -5.60 -2.24
C TYR A 79 2.37 -7.07 -2.38
N VAL A 80 2.05 -7.52 -3.59
CA VAL A 80 1.76 -8.93 -3.85
C VAL A 80 3.00 -9.79 -3.54
N ARG A 81 4.18 -9.40 -4.03
CA ARG A 81 5.46 -10.09 -3.71
C ARG A 81 5.71 -10.12 -2.21
N LEU A 82 5.52 -8.99 -1.51
CA LEU A 82 5.65 -8.91 -0.06
C LEU A 82 4.74 -9.93 0.66
N LEU A 83 3.48 -10.06 0.22
CA LEU A 83 2.50 -10.97 0.83
C LEU A 83 2.71 -12.42 0.44
N ASP A 84 3.26 -12.69 -0.74
CA ASP A 84 3.65 -14.03 -1.17
C ASP A 84 4.89 -14.54 -0.40
N GLU A 85 5.89 -13.67 -0.18
CA GLU A 85 7.14 -14.02 0.51
C GLU A 85 6.98 -14.14 2.04
N ASP A 86 6.17 -13.27 2.65
CA ASP A 86 5.90 -13.30 4.08
C ASP A 86 4.42 -13.00 4.37
N PRO A 87 3.53 -14.01 4.24
CA PRO A 87 2.09 -13.83 4.43
C PRO A 87 1.71 -13.28 5.80
N VAL A 88 2.49 -13.57 6.85
CA VAL A 88 2.17 -13.14 8.22
C VAL A 88 2.79 -11.78 8.53
N GLY A 89 4.11 -11.65 8.36
CA GLY A 89 4.84 -10.44 8.70
C GLY A 89 4.63 -9.31 7.69
N GLY A 90 4.49 -9.64 6.41
CA GLY A 90 4.16 -8.71 5.33
C GLY A 90 2.77 -8.12 5.51
N LEU A 91 1.76 -8.95 5.78
CA LEU A 91 0.40 -8.47 6.06
C LEU A 91 0.36 -7.58 7.30
N ARG A 92 1.03 -7.98 8.39
CA ARG A 92 1.10 -7.17 9.61
C ARG A 92 1.74 -5.81 9.35
N TRP A 93 2.80 -5.76 8.55
CA TRP A 93 3.43 -4.51 8.16
C TRP A 93 2.50 -3.66 7.30
N LEU A 94 1.83 -4.26 6.30
CA LEU A 94 0.91 -3.55 5.41
C LEU A 94 -0.28 -2.96 6.16
N LYS A 95 -0.81 -3.65 7.18
CA LYS A 95 -1.85 -3.11 8.08
C LYS A 95 -1.40 -1.87 8.85
N VAL A 96 -0.13 -1.81 9.25
CA VAL A 96 0.43 -0.61 9.90
C VAL A 96 0.57 0.53 8.90
N MET A 97 1.09 0.25 7.70
CA MET A 97 1.22 1.26 6.64
C MET A 97 -0.13 1.80 6.19
N ASN A 98 -1.15 0.96 6.05
CA ASN A 98 -2.50 1.38 5.70
C ASN A 98 -3.12 2.31 6.76
N GLN A 99 -2.88 2.06 8.05
CA GLN A 99 -3.30 2.99 9.11
C GLN A 99 -2.59 4.34 8.99
N LEU A 100 -1.27 4.34 8.79
CA LEU A 100 -0.51 5.57 8.61
C LEU A 100 -0.96 6.36 7.38
N ALA A 101 -1.34 5.67 6.29
CA ALA A 101 -1.88 6.29 5.09
C ALA A 101 -3.23 6.97 5.34
N LEU A 102 -4.14 6.31 6.07
CA LEU A 102 -5.45 6.86 6.41
C LEU A 102 -5.40 8.00 7.44
N ASP A 103 -4.39 7.98 8.31
CA ASP A 103 -4.12 9.05 9.29
C ASP A 103 -3.34 10.22 8.67
N GLU A 104 -2.96 10.14 7.38
CA GLU A 104 -2.08 11.09 6.70
C GLU A 104 -0.77 11.34 7.48
N ASP A 105 -0.24 10.30 8.15
CA ASP A 105 0.94 10.43 9.00
C ASP A 105 2.20 10.71 8.14
N GLN A 106 3.08 11.59 8.64
CA GLN A 106 4.33 11.93 7.97
C GLN A 106 5.19 10.72 7.60
N ILE A 107 5.15 9.62 8.38
CA ILE A 107 5.88 8.38 8.07
C ILE A 107 5.48 7.84 6.69
N TRP A 108 4.18 7.92 6.36
CA TRP A 108 3.65 7.52 5.06
C TRP A 108 3.96 8.57 3.99
N LEU A 109 3.72 9.86 4.27
CA LEU A 109 3.95 10.94 3.31
C LEU A 109 5.42 10.99 2.85
N ASP A 110 6.36 10.71 3.74
CA ASP A 110 7.80 10.64 3.42
C ASP A 110 8.12 9.55 2.38
N GLN A 111 7.32 8.47 2.29
CA GLN A 111 7.52 7.42 1.27
C GLN A 111 7.01 7.82 -0.12
N LEU A 112 6.09 8.78 -0.18
CA LEU A 112 5.55 9.31 -1.43
C LEU A 112 6.40 10.46 -1.98
N ALA A 113 7.16 11.11 -1.10
CA ALA A 113 8.09 12.17 -1.43
C ALA A 113 9.27 11.65 -2.28
N GLY A 114 9.85 12.53 -3.09
CA GLY A 114 10.94 12.20 -4.00
C GLY A 114 11.02 13.18 -5.16
N THR A 115 11.93 12.93 -6.11
CA THR A 115 12.01 13.70 -7.35
C THR A 115 12.39 12.78 -8.51
N PRO A 116 11.44 12.43 -9.40
CA PRO A 116 9.99 12.69 -9.28
C PRO A 116 9.37 11.95 -8.09
N SER A 117 8.32 12.52 -7.52
CA SER A 117 7.53 11.90 -6.46
C SER A 117 6.69 10.73 -6.98
N LEU A 118 6.27 9.83 -6.09
CA LEU A 118 5.47 8.65 -6.48
C LEU A 118 4.14 9.03 -7.14
N PRO A 119 3.38 10.05 -6.66
CA PRO A 119 2.20 10.55 -7.35
C PRO A 119 2.51 11.09 -8.75
N GLU A 120 3.61 11.82 -8.94
CA GLU A 120 4.00 12.32 -10.27
C GLU A 120 4.31 11.18 -11.25
N LEU A 121 5.04 10.16 -10.79
CA LEU A 121 5.31 8.94 -11.57
C LEU A 121 4.02 8.22 -11.94
N PHE A 122 3.10 8.07 -10.99
CA PHE A 122 1.80 7.47 -11.24
C PHE A 122 1.02 8.24 -12.30
N PHE A 123 0.87 9.56 -12.18
CA PHE A 123 0.11 10.35 -13.16
C PHE A 123 0.79 10.40 -14.53
N ALA A 124 2.12 10.37 -14.58
CA ALA A 124 2.87 10.26 -15.83
C ALA A 124 2.61 8.92 -16.54
N ALA A 125 2.59 7.81 -15.80
CA ALA A 125 2.28 6.48 -16.34
C ALA A 125 0.80 6.34 -16.72
N ALA A 126 -0.11 6.74 -15.82
CA ALA A 126 -1.55 6.62 -15.99
C ALA A 126 -2.12 7.54 -17.08
N GLY A 127 -1.53 8.73 -17.27
CA GLY A 127 -2.03 9.73 -18.22
C GLY A 127 -2.05 9.27 -19.69
N ARG A 128 -1.24 8.26 -20.04
CA ARG A 128 -1.28 7.64 -21.37
C ARG A 128 -2.52 6.76 -21.57
N ALA A 129 -2.96 6.08 -20.52
CA ALA A 129 -4.07 5.13 -20.56
C ALA A 129 -5.42 5.74 -20.13
N VAL A 130 -5.39 6.85 -19.38
CA VAL A 130 -6.55 7.55 -18.83
C VAL A 130 -6.38 9.06 -19.05
N PRO A 131 -6.90 9.61 -20.17
CA PRO A 131 -6.61 10.98 -20.59
C PRO A 131 -7.00 12.09 -19.60
N ASP A 132 -8.02 11.86 -18.78
CA ASP A 132 -8.57 12.83 -17.81
C ASP A 132 -8.10 12.57 -16.37
N ILE A 133 -7.11 11.70 -16.15
CA ILE A 133 -6.62 11.31 -14.82
C ILE A 133 -6.12 12.50 -13.98
N GLN A 134 -5.62 13.56 -14.62
CA GLN A 134 -5.13 14.76 -13.94
C GLN A 134 -6.23 15.79 -13.63
N THR A 135 -7.46 15.61 -14.13
CA THR A 135 -8.59 16.44 -13.72
C THR A 135 -8.89 16.26 -12.23
N ARG A 136 -9.66 17.17 -11.63
CA ARG A 136 -10.08 17.04 -10.23
C ARG A 136 -10.78 15.70 -9.96
N GLU A 137 -11.69 15.30 -10.85
CA GLU A 137 -12.43 14.05 -10.74
C GLU A 137 -11.51 12.84 -10.95
N GLY A 138 -10.56 12.94 -11.89
CA GLY A 138 -9.51 11.95 -12.12
C GLY A 138 -8.63 11.72 -10.90
N GLN A 139 -8.19 12.78 -10.24
CA GLN A 139 -7.42 12.68 -9.01
C GLN A 139 -8.26 12.08 -7.87
N GLN A 140 -9.53 12.48 -7.74
CA GLN A 140 -10.42 11.93 -6.71
C GLN A 140 -10.63 10.43 -6.86
N ARG A 141 -10.99 9.95 -8.06
CA ARG A 141 -11.17 8.52 -8.30
C ARG A 141 -9.85 7.75 -8.22
N SER A 142 -8.72 8.36 -8.58
CA SER A 142 -7.39 7.77 -8.38
C SER A 142 -7.12 7.49 -6.91
N THR A 143 -7.35 8.48 -6.04
CA THR A 143 -7.21 8.34 -4.59
C THR A 143 -8.14 7.24 -4.05
N ILE A 144 -9.41 7.22 -4.46
CA ILE A 144 -10.38 6.20 -4.04
C ILE A 144 -9.91 4.80 -4.45
N ALA A 145 -9.51 4.63 -5.71
CA ALA A 145 -9.11 3.34 -6.26
C ALA A 145 -7.81 2.82 -5.60
N ILE A 146 -6.79 3.68 -5.45
CA ILE A 146 -5.50 3.31 -4.85
C ILE A 146 -5.65 3.00 -3.35
N LEU A 147 -6.34 3.85 -2.58
CA LEU A 147 -6.59 3.58 -1.16
C LEU A 147 -7.46 2.35 -0.95
N GLY A 148 -8.49 2.16 -1.80
CA GLY A 148 -9.31 0.95 -1.79
C GLY A 148 -8.49 -0.31 -2.06
N MET A 149 -7.58 -0.26 -3.03
CA MET A 149 -6.67 -1.35 -3.38
C MET A 149 -5.72 -1.71 -2.23
N ILE A 150 -5.03 -0.72 -1.65
CA ILE A 150 -4.13 -0.92 -0.52
C ILE A 150 -4.91 -1.45 0.69
N GLY A 151 -6.10 -0.90 0.96
CA GLY A 151 -6.99 -1.35 2.02
C GLY A 151 -7.44 -2.81 1.84
N ALA A 152 -7.75 -3.23 0.61
CA ALA A 152 -8.11 -4.62 0.29
C ALA A 152 -6.94 -5.58 0.55
N LEU A 153 -5.72 -5.24 0.11
CA LEU A 153 -4.52 -6.03 0.40
C LEU A 153 -4.22 -6.12 1.91
N ALA A 154 -4.31 -4.98 2.62
CA ALA A 154 -4.14 -4.91 4.07
C ALA A 154 -5.21 -5.71 4.83
N SER A 155 -6.31 -6.07 4.17
CA SER A 155 -7.46 -6.79 4.73
C SER A 155 -7.61 -8.20 4.13
N SER A 156 -6.59 -8.71 3.45
CA SER A 156 -6.62 -10.00 2.74
C SER A 156 -6.77 -11.24 3.64
N ASP A 157 -6.75 -11.08 4.96
CA ASP A 157 -7.07 -12.12 5.94
C ASP A 157 -8.54 -12.11 6.41
N LEU A 158 -9.35 -11.13 5.98
CA LEU A 158 -10.75 -11.06 6.35
C LEU A 158 -11.59 -12.14 5.65
N SER A 159 -12.54 -12.72 6.40
CA SER A 159 -13.50 -13.68 5.86
C SER A 159 -14.43 -13.09 4.80
N LEU A 160 -14.68 -11.78 4.85
CA LEU A 160 -15.50 -11.09 3.86
C LEU A 160 -14.89 -11.16 2.45
N TYR A 161 -13.56 -11.17 2.34
CA TYR A 161 -12.84 -11.38 1.09
C TYR A 161 -12.67 -12.86 0.73
N GLY A 162 -13.15 -13.79 1.56
CA GLY A 162 -12.92 -15.22 1.37
C GLY A 162 -11.54 -15.70 1.87
N ARG A 163 -10.81 -14.87 2.62
CA ARG A 163 -9.43 -15.13 3.08
C ARG A 163 -8.46 -15.45 1.93
N PRO A 164 -8.28 -14.53 0.97
CA PRO A 164 -7.43 -14.75 -0.20
C PRO A 164 -5.95 -14.92 0.13
N LEU A 165 -5.48 -14.50 1.32
CA LEU A 165 -4.11 -14.74 1.74
C LEU A 165 -3.97 -16.08 2.49
N GLY A 166 -3.28 -17.03 1.87
CA GLY A 166 -2.94 -18.33 2.45
C GLY A 166 -1.44 -18.47 2.76
N PRO A 167 -1.00 -19.66 3.25
CA PRO A 167 0.41 -19.93 3.52
C PRO A 167 1.32 -19.85 2.28
N GLY A 168 0.76 -20.03 1.09
CA GLY A 168 1.47 -19.96 -0.19
C GLY A 168 1.38 -18.59 -0.88
N GLY A 169 0.87 -17.56 -0.20
CA GLY A 169 0.67 -16.23 -0.77
C GLY A 169 -0.79 -15.94 -1.13
N LEU A 170 -0.98 -14.89 -1.92
CA LEU A 170 -2.30 -14.44 -2.36
C LEU A 170 -2.88 -15.33 -3.45
N ASP A 171 -4.19 -15.58 -3.35
CA ASP A 171 -4.96 -16.16 -4.45
C ASP A 171 -4.85 -15.29 -5.70
N ARG A 172 -4.35 -15.88 -6.79
CA ARG A 172 -4.11 -15.16 -8.06
C ARG A 172 -5.41 -14.64 -8.66
N GLY A 173 -6.49 -15.42 -8.59
CA GLY A 173 -7.79 -15.00 -9.10
C GLY A 173 -8.34 -13.77 -8.35
N TRP A 174 -8.14 -13.70 -7.04
CA TRP A 174 -8.50 -12.54 -6.23
C TRP A 174 -7.65 -11.31 -6.60
N VAL A 175 -6.34 -11.48 -6.80
CA VAL A 175 -5.45 -10.39 -7.25
C VAL A 175 -5.90 -9.87 -8.63
N ASP A 176 -6.23 -10.77 -9.56
CA ASP A 176 -6.71 -10.39 -10.89
C ASP A 176 -8.02 -9.57 -10.81
N GLN A 177 -8.94 -9.94 -9.92
CA GLN A 177 -10.16 -9.17 -9.69
C GLN A 177 -9.87 -7.79 -9.08
N LEU A 178 -8.91 -7.71 -8.15
CA LEU A 178 -8.51 -6.45 -7.55
C LEU A 178 -7.89 -5.51 -8.58
N VAL A 179 -7.01 -6.02 -9.46
CA VAL A 179 -6.41 -5.26 -10.56
C VAL A 179 -7.50 -4.76 -11.52
N ARG A 180 -8.44 -5.63 -11.92
CA ARG A 180 -9.56 -5.25 -12.78
C ARG A 180 -10.43 -4.16 -12.15
N PHE A 181 -10.81 -4.34 -10.89
CA PHE A 181 -11.65 -3.39 -10.16
C PHE A 181 -10.98 -2.02 -10.05
N THR A 182 -9.72 -1.98 -9.61
CA THR A 182 -8.94 -0.74 -9.50
C THR A 182 -8.78 -0.08 -10.87
N GLY A 183 -8.40 -0.83 -11.90
CA GLY A 183 -8.23 -0.32 -13.26
C GLY A 183 -9.51 0.28 -13.85
N SER A 184 -10.65 -0.38 -13.66
CA SER A 184 -11.96 0.18 -14.03
C SER A 184 -12.29 1.45 -13.23
N GLY A 185 -12.02 1.48 -11.92
CA GLY A 185 -12.20 2.67 -11.10
C GLY A 185 -11.34 3.87 -11.55
N LEU A 186 -10.12 3.61 -12.02
CA LEU A 186 -9.23 4.65 -12.57
C LEU A 186 -9.72 5.21 -13.91
N ARG A 187 -10.17 4.35 -14.83
CA ARG A 187 -10.78 4.80 -16.09
C ARG A 187 -12.03 5.64 -15.83
N GLY A 188 -12.77 5.29 -14.77
CA GLY A 188 -14.07 5.89 -14.54
C GLY A 188 -15.05 5.42 -15.62
N ASN A 189 -16.06 6.24 -15.86
CA ASN A 189 -17.16 5.88 -16.73
C ASN A 189 -16.99 6.48 -18.12
N ASP A 190 -16.37 5.75 -19.04
CA ASP A 190 -16.29 6.12 -20.46
C ASP A 190 -17.64 5.95 -21.21
N GLY A 191 -18.80 5.73 -20.54
CA GLY A 191 -20.04 5.47 -21.29
C GLY A 191 -21.39 5.21 -20.61
N LEU A 192 -21.63 5.43 -19.31
CA LEU A 192 -23.00 5.44 -18.78
C LEU A 192 -23.64 6.83 -19.01
N PRO A 193 -24.83 6.90 -19.63
CA PRO A 193 -25.63 8.13 -19.62
C PRO A 193 -26.09 8.44 -18.19
N ASP A 194 -26.25 9.74 -17.92
CA ASP A 194 -26.97 10.28 -16.75
C ASP A 194 -28.39 9.70 -16.62
#